data_AF-A0A1I0XWS3-F1
#
_entry.id   AF-A0A1I0XWS3-F1
#
_cell.length_a   1.000
_cell.length_b   1.000
_cell.length_c   1.000
_cell.angle_alpha   90.00
_cell.angle_beta   90.00
_cell.angle_gamma   90.00
#
_symmetry.space_group_name_H-M   'P 1'
#
loop_
_entity.id
_entity.type
_entity.pdbx_description
1 polymer ?
#
loop_
_entity_poly.entity_id
_entity_poly.type
_entity_poly.pdbx_seq_one_letter_code
_entity_poly.pdbx_strand_id
1 'polypeptide(L)'
;MLSLFDLTFKKFVTPTVAKIVYILAMIFIAVSYIGFTVAAFNVDSALGVLVLLVLGPLGSLLYLCLFRVVLESLLSMILTAQNTAELVRLQQASSSQTQPVPGSPFSGPQGQQGPQGPYGYPNQQ
;
A
#
# COMPACT_ATOMS: atom_id res chain seq x y z
N MET A 1 15.66 -17.51 12.70
CA MET A 1 14.47 -17.15 13.51
C MET A 1 14.70 -15.74 14.05
N LEU A 2 13.65 -14.90 14.04
CA LEU A 2 13.59 -13.49 14.45
C LEU A 2 14.43 -12.47 13.64
N SER A 3 14.05 -12.26 12.36
CA SER A 3 14.44 -11.08 11.57
C SER A 3 13.63 -9.82 11.92
N LEU A 4 12.80 -9.85 12.98
CA LEU A 4 11.92 -8.73 13.35
C LEU A 4 12.57 -7.73 14.33
N PHE A 5 13.71 -8.08 14.92
CA PHE A 5 14.55 -7.17 15.72
C PHE A 5 15.88 -6.86 15.02
N ASP A 6 15.92 -6.94 13.68
CA ASP A 6 17.09 -6.47 12.95
C ASP A 6 16.99 -4.95 12.81
N LEU A 7 17.72 -4.23 13.68
CA LEU A 7 17.89 -2.77 13.63
C LEU A 7 18.73 -2.34 12.40
N THR A 8 19.21 -3.30 11.62
CA THR A 8 19.81 -3.10 10.30
C THR A 8 18.68 -3.08 9.26
N PHE A 9 18.23 -1.91 8.84
CA PHE A 9 17.19 -1.71 7.82
C PHE A 9 17.62 -2.15 6.39
N LYS A 10 18.19 -3.34 6.23
CA LYS A 10 18.77 -3.81 4.95
C LYS A 10 17.75 -4.42 4.00
N LYS A 11 16.52 -4.71 4.47
CA LYS A 11 15.43 -5.24 3.64
C LYS A 11 14.06 -4.77 4.18
N PHE A 12 13.21 -4.23 3.32
CA PHE A 12 11.85 -3.81 3.67
C PHE A 12 10.96 -5.03 3.94
N VAL A 13 11.00 -5.59 5.15
CA VAL A 13 10.08 -6.66 5.61
C VAL A 13 8.70 -6.10 5.97
N THR A 14 8.53 -4.78 5.87
CA THR A 14 7.37 -4.01 6.31
C THR A 14 6.00 -4.55 5.86
N PRO A 15 5.80 -4.99 4.59
CA PRO A 15 4.49 -5.51 4.18
C PRO A 15 4.13 -6.86 4.84
N THR A 16 5.12 -7.71 5.10
CA THR A 16 4.89 -9.02 5.76
C THR A 16 4.66 -8.86 7.25
N VAL A 17 5.36 -7.91 7.89
CA VAL A 17 5.25 -7.65 9.33
C VAL A 17 3.91 -7.01 9.71
N ALA A 18 3.33 -6.19 8.82
CA ALA A 18 2.05 -5.52 9.08
C ALA A 18 0.92 -6.48 9.51
N LYS A 19 0.86 -7.69 8.90
CA LYS A 19 -0.14 -8.72 9.27
C LYS A 19 0.07 -9.23 10.69
N ILE A 20 1.32 -9.46 11.09
CA ILE A 20 1.67 -9.93 12.43
C ILE A 20 1.34 -8.84 13.46
N VAL A 21 1.68 -7.59 13.15
CA VAL A 21 1.37 -6.42 13.99
C VAL A 21 -0.14 -6.27 14.19
N TYR A 22 -0.96 -6.50 13.15
CA TYR A 22 -2.42 -6.52 13.27
C TYR A 22 -2.93 -7.56 14.25
N ILE A 23 -2.43 -8.80 14.15
CA ILE A 23 -2.83 -9.89 15.05
C ILE A 23 -2.42 -9.57 16.49
N LEU A 24 -1.20 -9.05 16.70
CA LEU A 24 -0.73 -8.66 18.03
C LEU A 24 -1.55 -7.52 18.63
N ALA A 25 -1.89 -6.50 17.83
CA ALA A 25 -2.73 -5.40 18.28
C ALA A 25 -4.14 -5.87 18.64
N MET A 26 -4.72 -6.80 17.86
CA MET A 26 -6.03 -7.38 18.16
C MET A 26 -6.02 -8.11 19.51
N ILE A 27 -4.99 -8.91 19.77
CA ILE A 27 -4.81 -9.58 21.06
C ILE A 27 -4.66 -8.54 22.18
N PHE A 28 -3.86 -7.50 21.96
CA PHE A 28 -3.66 -6.44 22.95
C PHE A 28 -4.97 -5.71 23.29
N ILE A 29 -5.79 -5.38 22.28
CA ILE A 29 -7.10 -4.75 22.46
C ILE A 29 -8.05 -5.68 23.22
N ALA A 30 -8.07 -6.98 22.90
CA ALA A 30 -8.89 -7.95 23.61
C ALA A 30 -8.49 -8.09 25.08
N VAL A 31 -7.19 -8.18 25.37
CA VAL A 31 -6.67 -8.28 26.74
C VAL A 31 -6.95 -6.99 27.53
N SER A 32 -6.68 -5.83 26.92
CA SER A 32 -6.95 -4.54 27.56
C SER A 32 -8.44 -4.33 27.80
N TYR A 33 -9.33 -4.77 26.90
CA TYR A 33 -10.77 -4.76 27.14
C TYR A 33 -11.16 -5.55 28.40
N ILE A 34 -10.65 -6.77 28.57
CA ILE A 34 -10.90 -7.56 29.79
C ILE A 34 -10.34 -6.85 31.01
N GLY A 35 -9.11 -6.32 30.94
CA GLY A 35 -8.47 -5.58 32.03
C GLY A 35 -9.26 -4.35 32.47
N PHE A 36 -9.71 -3.52 31.52
CA PHE A 36 -10.55 -2.35 31.79
C PHE A 36 -11.91 -2.73 32.37
N THR A 37 -12.49 -3.82 31.89
CA THR A 37 -13.76 -4.33 32.44
C THR A 37 -13.60 -4.74 33.90
N VAL A 38 -12.57 -5.51 34.23
CA VAL A 38 -12.29 -5.91 35.63
C VAL A 38 -12.01 -4.67 36.49
N ALA A 39 -11.21 -3.72 36.01
CA ALA A 39 -10.95 -2.47 36.72
C ALA A 39 -12.23 -1.65 36.97
N ALA A 40 -13.14 -1.59 35.99
CA ALA A 40 -14.42 -0.91 36.11
C ALA A 40 -15.29 -1.53 37.22
N PHE A 41 -15.38 -2.86 37.29
CA PHE A 41 -16.12 -3.57 38.35
C PHE A 41 -15.54 -3.36 39.75
N ASN A 42 -14.23 -3.08 39.87
CA ASN A 42 -13.61 -2.77 41.16
C ASN A 42 -13.98 -1.38 41.68
N VAL A 43 -14.36 -0.45 40.79
CA VAL A 43 -14.78 0.90 41.15
C VAL A 43 -16.26 0.94 41.48
N ASP A 44 -17.10 0.44 40.56
CA ASP A 44 -18.54 0.42 40.74
C ASP A 44 -19.18 -0.66 39.85
N SER A 45 -20.23 -1.32 40.38
CA SER A 45 -20.89 -2.41 39.66
C SER A 45 -21.70 -1.93 38.44
N ALA A 46 -22.33 -0.75 38.52
CA ALA A 46 -23.07 -0.20 37.38
C ALA A 46 -22.10 0.28 36.28
N LEU A 47 -20.97 0.88 36.66
CA LEU A 47 -19.89 1.24 35.74
C LEU A 47 -19.32 -0.01 35.04
N GLY A 48 -19.04 -1.07 35.80
CA GLY A 48 -18.57 -2.35 35.25
C GLY A 48 -19.50 -2.92 34.18
N VAL A 49 -20.82 -2.94 34.44
CA VAL A 49 -21.82 -3.40 33.46
C VAL A 49 -21.86 -2.50 32.22
N LEU A 50 -21.81 -1.18 32.40
CA LEU A 50 -21.82 -0.20 31.31
C LEU A 50 -20.57 -0.32 30.42
N VAL A 51 -19.40 -0.59 31.01
CA VAL A 51 -18.16 -0.86 30.25
C VAL A 51 -18.23 -2.21 29.54
N LEU A 52 -18.69 -3.27 30.18
CA LEU A 52 -18.80 -4.59 29.55
C LEU A 52 -19.77 -4.59 28.36
N LEU A 53 -20.92 -3.91 28.47
CA LEU A 53 -22.01 -4.04 27.50
C LEU A 53 -21.95 -2.96 26.41
N VAL A 54 -21.47 -1.76 26.73
CA VAL A 54 -21.52 -0.61 25.82
C VAL A 54 -20.13 -0.10 25.48
N LEU A 55 -19.38 0.46 26.44
CA LEU A 55 -18.12 1.14 26.11
C LEU A 55 -17.01 0.19 25.65
N GLY A 56 -17.00 -1.03 26.15
CA GLY A 56 -16.00 -2.04 25.83
C GLY A 56 -16.12 -2.54 24.40
N PRO A 57 -17.28 -3.08 23.98
CA PRO A 57 -17.52 -3.45 22.59
C PRO A 57 -17.38 -2.25 21.63
N LEU A 58 -17.95 -1.09 21.98
CA LEU A 58 -17.87 0.11 21.14
C LEU A 58 -16.43 0.62 21.01
N GLY A 59 -15.71 0.69 22.13
CA GLY A 59 -14.32 1.14 22.19
C GLY A 59 -13.37 0.17 21.49
N SER A 60 -13.47 -1.13 21.75
CA SER A 60 -12.64 -2.14 21.09
C SER A 60 -12.86 -2.18 19.58
N LEU A 61 -14.12 -2.08 19.12
CA LEU A 61 -14.43 -2.02 17.69
C LEU A 61 -13.91 -0.74 17.03
N LEU A 62 -14.05 0.41 17.70
CA LEU A 62 -13.49 1.67 17.22
C LEU A 62 -11.96 1.60 17.12
N TYR A 63 -11.27 1.12 18.16
CA TYR A 63 -9.82 0.97 18.15
C TYR A 63 -9.34 -0.01 17.08
N LEU A 64 -10.01 -1.15 16.90
CA LEU A 64 -9.70 -2.10 15.84
C LEU A 64 -9.88 -1.49 14.44
N CYS A 65 -10.96 -0.73 14.24
CA CYS A 65 -11.22 -0.04 12.97
C CYS A 65 -10.15 0.99 12.67
N LEU A 66 -9.82 1.86 13.64
CA LEU A 66 -8.76 2.85 13.49
C LEU A 66 -7.40 2.20 13.20
N PHE A 67 -7.06 1.15 13.96
CA PHE A 67 -5.81 0.44 13.77
C PHE A 67 -5.72 -0.21 12.38
N ARG A 68 -6.83 -0.77 11.90
CA ARG A 68 -6.94 -1.31 10.54
C ARG A 68 -6.69 -0.24 9.49
N VAL A 69 -7.36 0.91 9.59
CA VAL A 69 -7.18 2.04 8.66
C VAL A 69 -5.74 2.52 8.63
N VAL A 70 -5.10 2.65 9.80
CA VAL A 70 -3.69 3.07 9.88
C VAL A 70 -2.78 2.05 9.20
N LEU A 71 -2.92 0.75 9.51
CA LEU A 71 -2.10 -0.28 8.87
C LEU A 71 -2.32 -0.37 7.36
N GLU A 72 -3.57 -0.26 6.91
CA GLU A 72 -3.91 -0.23 5.49
C GLU A 72 -3.27 0.98 4.79
N SER A 73 -3.27 2.16 5.43
CA SER A 73 -2.64 3.36 4.88
C SER A 73 -1.11 3.22 4.77
N LEU A 74 -0.45 2.68 5.80
CA LEU A 74 0.99 2.46 5.81
C LEU A 74 1.39 1.44 4.75
N LEU A 75 0.64 0.34 4.65
CA LEU A 75 0.87 -0.71 3.67
C LEU A 75 0.69 -0.18 2.23
N SER A 76 -0.36 0.61 1.99
CA SER A 76 -0.63 1.23 0.68
C SER A 76 0.49 2.18 0.25
N MET A 77 1.03 2.97 1.17
CA MET A 77 2.16 3.87 0.89
C MET A 77 3.41 3.09 0.42
N ILE A 78 3.73 2.00 1.10
CA ILE A 78 4.89 1.15 0.78
C ILE A 78 4.69 0.39 -0.53
N LEU A 79 3.47 -0.12 -0.78
CA LEU A 79 3.15 -0.80 -2.03
C LEU A 79 3.19 0.16 -3.22
N THR A 80 2.72 1.39 -3.05
CA THR A 80 2.81 2.43 -4.10
C THR A 80 4.26 2.74 -4.46
N ALA A 81 5.16 2.83 -3.46
CA ALA A 81 6.58 3.04 -3.70
C ALA A 81 7.22 1.87 -4.48
N GLN A 82 6.86 0.63 -4.15
CA GLN A 82 7.35 -0.55 -4.86
C GLN A 82 6.85 -0.61 -6.31
N ASN A 83 5.56 -0.37 -6.52
CA ASN A 83 4.97 -0.36 -7.86
C ASN A 83 5.61 0.72 -8.75
N THR A 84 5.91 1.90 -8.19
CA THR A 84 6.58 2.98 -8.95
C THR A 84 8.00 2.59 -9.34
N ALA A 85 8.76 1.95 -8.44
CA ALA A 85 10.10 1.46 -8.72
C ALA A 85 10.10 0.35 -9.80
N GLU A 86 9.10 -0.53 -9.78
CA GLU A 86 8.93 -1.58 -10.77
C GLU A 86 8.59 -1.01 -12.16
N LEU A 87 7.70 -0.03 -12.25
CA LEU A 87 7.37 0.63 -13.51
C LEU A 87 8.60 1.24 -14.19
N VAL A 88 9.47 1.92 -13.44
CA VAL A 88 10.73 2.48 -13.99
C VAL A 88 11.65 1.37 -14.50
N ARG A 89 11.76 0.26 -13.77
CA ARG A 89 12.57 -0.90 -14.18
C ARG A 89 12.03 -1.55 -15.45
N LEU A 90 10.71 -1.70 -15.59
CA LEU A 90 10.07 -2.21 -16.79
C LEU A 90 10.29 -1.28 -17.99
N GLN A 91 10.17 0.04 -17.79
CA GLN A 91 10.39 1.04 -18.84
C GLN A 91 11.84 1.01 -19.35
N GLN A 92 12.83 0.82 -18.46
CA GLN A 92 14.23 0.60 -18.83
C GLN A 92 14.43 -0.70 -19.63
N ALA A 93 13.81 -1.80 -19.20
CA ALA A 93 13.84 -3.07 -19.93
C ALA A 93 13.21 -2.96 -21.33
N SER A 94 12.11 -2.22 -21.48
CA SER A 94 11.47 -1.95 -22.77
C SER A 94 12.31 -1.04 -23.68
N SER A 95 12.99 -0.02 -23.13
CA SER A 95 13.92 0.82 -23.91
C SER A 95 15.20 0.08 -24.34
N SER A 96 15.56 -1.00 -23.66
CA SER A 96 16.69 -1.87 -24.04
C SER A 96 16.38 -2.75 -25.26
N GLN A 97 15.10 -2.96 -25.59
CA GLN A 97 14.68 -3.73 -26.77
C GLN A 97 14.66 -2.91 -28.07
N THR A 98 14.99 -1.61 -28.04
CA THR A 98 15.13 -0.78 -29.24
C THR A 98 16.58 -0.68 -29.74
N GLN A 99 17.45 -1.65 -29.41
CA GLN A 99 18.77 -1.71 -30.07
C GLN A 99 18.57 -1.91 -31.58
N PRO A 100 19.09 -1.00 -32.44
CA PRO A 100 19.16 -1.24 -33.87
C PRO A 100 20.07 -2.45 -34.07
N VAL A 101 19.55 -3.52 -34.69
CA VAL A 101 20.35 -4.67 -35.09
C VAL A 101 21.49 -4.17 -36.00
N PRO A 102 22.76 -4.29 -35.60
CA PRO A 102 23.88 -3.86 -36.44
C PRO A 102 23.93 -4.79 -37.67
N GLY A 103 23.65 -4.24 -38.86
CA GLY A 103 23.82 -4.94 -40.13
C GLY A 103 22.62 -5.01 -41.08
N SER A 104 21.50 -4.31 -40.81
CA SER A 104 20.44 -4.18 -41.83
C SER A 104 20.83 -3.12 -42.87
N PRO A 105 20.77 -3.43 -44.19
CA PRO A 105 21.02 -2.42 -45.22
C PRO A 105 19.95 -1.33 -45.12
N PHE A 106 20.42 -0.10 -44.98
CA PHE A 106 19.61 1.10 -44.94
C PHE A 106 18.76 1.23 -46.22
N SER A 107 17.44 1.13 -46.11
CA SER A 107 16.49 1.42 -47.20
C SER A 107 15.77 2.75 -46.96
N GLY A 108 16.48 3.86 -47.19
CA GLY A 108 15.96 5.19 -47.54
C GLY A 108 15.02 5.93 -46.55
N PRO A 109 14.86 7.26 -46.72
CA PRO A 109 13.97 8.05 -45.87
C PRO A 109 12.52 7.91 -46.33
N GLN A 110 11.72 7.11 -45.61
CA GLN A 110 10.26 7.18 -45.71
C GLN A 110 9.77 8.37 -44.88
N GLY A 111 9.32 9.42 -45.57
CA GLY A 111 8.68 10.57 -44.97
C GLY A 111 7.50 10.15 -44.09
N GLN A 112 7.51 10.61 -42.84
CA GLN A 112 6.36 10.50 -41.95
C GLN A 112 5.20 11.29 -42.56
N GLN A 113 4.21 10.57 -43.08
CA GLN A 113 2.88 11.10 -43.33
C GLN A 113 2.26 11.43 -41.97
N GLY A 114 2.11 12.73 -41.69
CA GLY A 114 1.39 13.21 -40.51
C GLY A 114 -0.12 12.88 -40.58
N PRO A 115 -0.85 12.99 -39.46
CA PRO A 115 -2.29 12.74 -39.43
C PRO A 115 -3.02 13.68 -40.41
N GLN A 116 -3.78 13.11 -41.34
CA GLN A 116 -4.63 13.86 -42.26
C GLN A 116 -5.77 14.52 -41.47
N GLY A 117 -5.64 15.81 -41.17
CA GLY A 117 -6.71 16.61 -40.60
C GLY A 117 -7.80 16.96 -41.64
N PRO A 118 -9.06 17.21 -41.24
CA PRO A 118 -10.21 17.30 -42.17
C PRO A 118 -10.29 18.55 -43.06
N TYR A 119 -9.30 19.44 -43.05
CA TYR A 119 -9.37 20.73 -43.75
C TYR A 119 -8.36 20.77 -44.89
N GLY A 120 -8.79 20.30 -46.06
CA GLY A 120 -8.08 20.49 -47.32
C GLY A 120 -8.29 21.90 -47.85
N TYR A 121 -7.20 22.66 -48.03
CA TYR A 121 -7.22 23.88 -48.84
C TYR A 121 -6.86 23.54 -50.29
N PRO A 122 -7.61 24.04 -51.28
CA PRO A 122 -7.33 23.78 -52.69
C PRO A 122 -6.12 24.59 -53.14
N ASN A 123 -5.20 23.94 -53.84
CA ASN A 123 -4.02 24.57 -54.43
C ASN A 123 -4.44 25.56 -55.52
N GLN A 124 -4.14 26.85 -55.33
CA GLN A 124 -4.24 27.85 -56.39
C GLN A 124 -2.95 27.82 -57.22
N GLN A 125 -3.14 27.79 -58.55
CA GLN A 125 -2.13 27.71 -59.60
C GLN A 125 -1.29 28.99 -59.70
#